data_AF-A0A1W1BHP1-F1
#
_entry.id   AF-A0A1W1BHP1-F1
#
_cell.length_a   1.000
_cell.length_b   1.000
_cell.length_c   1.000
_cell.angle_alpha   90.00
_cell.angle_beta   90.00
_cell.angle_gamma   90.00
#
_symmetry.space_group_name_H-M   'P 1'
#
loop_
_entity.id
_entity.type
_entity.pdbx_description
1 polymer ?
#
loop_
_entity_poly.entity_id
_entity_poly.type
_entity_poly.pdbx_seq_one_letter_code
_entity_poly.pdbx_strand_id
1 'polypeptide(L)'
;MNPKNQQLECFSEDEIDLKELFLTIKKYKSFIFLFTLIITLVAVIYIVVKIPLYEANGIIELGYYKDGTKKISFDNPSSIIKELDFIFIQKEKDKKDTKSKVTAISLEKGVKNLIKITTEGVSNDLASKKIEEILTYLQKKYQQNYQDIKKRYQNEIESIQKREDEIKNKTLPLLTKQIELTKRDIKTNINFKKSLDKSYKKAQKSNPAFATLLLMKEKDIENYILQLKQNLIHLENQKSTITTKTLYELKLKKDSFLTLLQPNNLQNFHLIGDILTLDHPVKPKKKLIVAIAFITGLILSIFLIFFYEFIKGLKDEEEKS
;
A
#
# COMPACT_ATOMS: atom_id res chain seq x y z
N MET A 1 75.41 8.55 72.35
CA MET A 1 74.00 8.10 72.36
C MET A 1 73.27 8.82 71.22
N ASN A 2 72.62 8.03 70.35
CA ASN A 2 71.75 8.38 69.22
C ASN A 2 70.49 9.18 69.70
N PRO A 3 69.57 9.72 68.86
CA PRO A 3 69.43 9.53 67.41
C PRO A 3 68.98 10.72 66.53
N LYS A 4 69.20 10.51 65.22
CA LYS A 4 68.38 10.88 64.04
C LYS A 4 67.20 11.85 64.25
N ASN A 5 67.14 12.86 63.38
CA ASN A 5 65.87 13.29 62.81
C ASN A 5 65.98 13.40 61.28
N GLN A 6 65.29 12.47 60.61
CA GLN A 6 64.92 12.57 59.20
C GLN A 6 64.02 13.80 59.07
N GLN A 7 64.46 14.80 58.30
CA GLN A 7 63.54 15.80 57.77
C GLN A 7 62.79 15.11 56.63
N LEU A 8 61.51 14.83 56.88
CA LEU A 8 60.55 14.56 55.82
C LEU A 8 60.49 15.82 54.95
N GLU A 9 60.87 15.71 53.68
CA GLU A 9 60.48 16.67 52.65
C GLU A 9 58.96 16.71 52.65
N CYS A 10 58.42 17.80 53.18
CA CYS A 10 57.03 18.18 53.00
C CYS A 10 56.90 18.45 51.51
N PHE A 11 56.31 17.52 50.76
CA PHE A 11 55.72 17.88 49.49
C PHE A 11 54.71 18.98 49.82
N SER A 12 55.07 20.23 49.55
CA SER A 12 54.10 21.30 49.46
C SER A 12 53.11 20.83 48.42
N GLU A 13 51.93 20.40 48.85
CA GLU A 13 50.82 20.30 47.94
C GLU A 13 50.60 21.74 47.46
N ASP A 14 51.00 22.03 46.22
CA ASP A 14 50.63 23.26 45.54
C ASP A 14 49.10 23.29 45.50
N GLU A 15 48.48 23.85 46.53
CA GLU A 15 47.06 24.09 46.58
C GLU A 15 46.74 25.08 45.45
N ILE A 16 46.00 24.60 44.44
CA ILE A 16 45.58 25.43 43.32
C ILE A 16 44.65 26.54 43.84
N ASP A 17 45.15 27.77 43.96
CA ASP A 17 44.33 28.90 44.38
C ASP A 17 43.33 29.28 43.28
N LEU A 18 42.05 29.01 43.53
CA LEU A 18 40.94 29.36 42.62
C LEU A 18 40.86 30.87 42.35
N LYS A 19 41.32 31.71 43.29
CA LYS A 19 41.34 33.16 43.13
C LYS A 19 42.35 33.59 42.07
N GLU A 20 43.50 32.93 42.01
CA GLU A 20 44.55 33.19 41.03
C GLU A 20 44.08 32.82 39.61
N LEU A 21 43.42 31.67 39.46
CA LEU A 21 42.80 31.26 38.19
C LEU A 21 41.80 32.34 37.68
N PHE A 22 40.98 32.90 38.56
CA PHE A 22 40.01 33.93 38.19
C PHE A 22 40.67 35.26 37.80
N LEU A 23 41.74 35.64 38.51
CA LEU A 23 42.52 36.84 38.17
C LEU A 23 43.18 36.70 36.80
N THR A 24 43.73 35.52 36.49
CA THR A 24 44.32 35.21 35.18
C THR A 24 43.28 35.29 34.07
N ILE A 25 42.09 34.71 34.27
CA ILE A 25 40.96 34.85 33.33
C ILE A 25 40.58 36.32 33.12
N LYS A 26 40.51 37.11 34.21
CA LYS A 26 40.17 38.54 34.14
C LYS A 26 41.24 39.37 33.42
N LYS A 27 42.52 39.05 33.61
CA LYS A 27 43.68 39.67 32.94
C LYS A 27 43.62 39.45 31.43
N TYR A 28 43.29 38.25 30.99
CA TYR A 28 43.25 37.88 29.57
C TYR A 28 41.85 37.87 28.95
N LYS A 29 40.84 38.50 29.58
CA LYS A 29 39.43 38.48 29.12
C LYS A 29 39.24 38.89 27.65
N SER A 30 40.04 39.83 27.14
CA SER A 30 39.97 40.29 25.75
C SER A 30 40.47 39.22 24.78
N PHE A 31 41.51 38.46 25.17
CA PHE A 31 42.03 37.34 24.39
C PHE A 31 41.01 36.19 24.34
N ILE A 32 40.44 35.80 25.49
CA ILE A 32 39.36 34.80 25.60
C ILE A 32 38.24 35.13 24.62
N PHE A 33 37.76 36.36 24.68
CA PHE A 33 36.66 36.82 23.84
C PHE A 33 37.01 36.78 22.35
N LEU A 34 38.16 37.34 21.95
CA LEU A 34 38.58 37.38 20.55
C LEU A 34 38.81 35.98 19.97
N PHE A 35 39.46 35.10 20.71
CA PHE A 35 39.73 33.73 20.27
C PHE A 35 38.42 32.92 20.10
N THR A 36 37.53 33.00 21.09
CA THR A 36 36.21 32.36 21.02
C THR A 36 35.39 32.91 19.85
N LEU A 37 35.46 34.22 19.59
CA LEU A 37 34.80 34.85 18.45
C LEU A 37 35.35 34.32 17.12
N ILE A 38 36.66 34.19 16.97
CA ILE A 38 37.31 33.64 15.76
C ILE A 38 36.83 32.20 15.49
N ILE A 39 36.86 31.33 16.51
CA ILE A 39 36.40 29.94 16.36
C ILE A 39 34.92 29.88 15.97
N THR A 40 34.10 30.71 16.61
CA THR A 40 32.67 30.79 16.29
C THR A 40 32.44 31.27 14.85
N LEU A 41 33.22 32.24 14.38
CA LEU A 41 33.14 32.77 13.01
C LEU A 41 33.55 31.71 11.98
N VAL A 42 34.62 30.94 12.25
CA VAL A 42 35.03 29.80 11.42
C VAL A 42 33.91 28.75 11.33
N ALA A 43 33.23 28.46 12.44
CA ALA A 43 32.10 27.53 12.45
C ALA A 43 30.90 28.05 11.63
N VAL A 44 30.62 29.36 11.69
CA VAL A 44 29.58 29.99 10.85
C VAL A 44 29.94 29.88 9.37
N ILE A 45 31.17 30.19 8.98
CA ILE A 45 31.65 30.02 7.59
C ILE A 45 31.48 28.58 7.14
N TYR A 46 31.88 27.61 7.97
CA TYR A 46 31.72 26.19 7.68
C TYR A 46 30.26 25.82 7.39
N ILE A 47 29.31 26.29 8.20
CA ILE A 47 27.88 26.02 8.02
C ILE A 47 27.35 26.59 6.70
N VAL A 48 27.80 27.79 6.31
CA VAL A 48 27.37 28.44 5.07
C VAL A 48 27.88 27.70 3.83
N VAL A 49 29.10 27.15 3.90
CA VAL A 49 29.70 26.37 2.81
C VAL A 49 29.10 24.96 2.71
N LYS A 50 28.60 24.39 3.81
CA LYS A 50 28.02 23.05 3.80
C LYS A 50 26.66 23.02 3.10
N ILE A 51 26.51 22.05 2.21
CA ILE A 51 25.31 21.84 1.40
C ILE A 51 24.12 21.56 2.34
N PRO A 52 23.02 22.34 2.25
CA PRO A 52 21.81 22.07 3.00
C PRO A 52 21.15 20.79 2.48
N LEU A 53 20.77 19.89 3.39
CA LEU A 53 20.00 18.69 3.06
C LEU A 53 18.59 18.82 3.61
N TYR A 54 17.63 18.57 2.73
CA TYR A 54 16.21 18.53 2.99
C TYR A 54 15.74 17.09 3.09
N GLU A 55 14.72 16.86 3.91
CA GLU A 55 14.14 15.53 4.13
C GLU A 55 12.75 15.46 3.50
N ALA A 56 12.46 14.32 2.85
CA ALA A 56 11.14 13.96 2.38
C ALA A 56 10.72 12.60 2.93
N ASN A 57 9.45 12.49 3.32
CA ASN A 57 8.83 11.29 3.85
C ASN A 57 7.64 10.89 2.99
N GLY A 58 7.61 9.64 2.54
CA GLY A 58 6.50 9.08 1.76
C GLY A 58 6.01 7.77 2.35
N ILE A 59 4.70 7.54 2.27
CA ILE A 59 4.09 6.27 2.71
C ILE A 59 3.57 5.56 1.46
N ILE A 60 4.10 4.37 1.19
CA ILE A 60 3.71 3.54 0.07
C ILE A 60 2.82 2.40 0.59
N GLU A 61 1.61 2.27 0.05
CA GLU A 61 0.78 1.09 0.28
C GLU A 61 1.16 -0.05 -0.67
N LEU A 62 1.22 -1.27 -0.13
CA LEU A 62 1.44 -2.48 -0.91
C LEU A 62 0.33 -2.70 -1.94
N GLY A 63 0.72 -3.10 -3.16
CA GLY A 63 -0.23 -3.60 -4.14
C GLY A 63 -1.00 -4.82 -3.62
N TYR A 64 -2.30 -4.87 -3.91
CA TYR A 64 -3.20 -5.91 -3.42
C TYR A 64 -4.36 -6.20 -4.38
N TYR A 65 -4.99 -7.34 -4.17
CA TYR A 65 -6.27 -7.67 -4.75
C TYR A 65 -7.21 -8.25 -3.69
N LYS A 66 -8.52 -8.08 -3.89
CA LYS A 66 -9.52 -8.78 -3.10
C LYS A 66 -9.90 -10.10 -3.76
N ASP A 67 -10.06 -11.12 -2.92
CA ASP A 67 -10.71 -12.38 -3.26
C ASP A 67 -11.89 -12.56 -2.31
N GLY A 68 -13.10 -12.28 -2.81
CA GLY A 68 -14.27 -12.05 -1.97
C GLY A 68 -14.04 -10.89 -0.98
N THR A 69 -14.08 -11.19 0.31
CA THR A 69 -13.86 -10.19 1.39
C THR A 69 -12.40 -10.07 1.82
N LYS A 70 -11.53 -11.00 1.41
CA LYS A 70 -10.14 -11.06 1.86
C LYS A 70 -9.26 -10.15 1.01
N LYS A 71 -8.52 -9.24 1.66
CA LYS A 71 -7.47 -8.44 1.02
C LYS A 71 -6.16 -9.25 1.00
N ILE A 72 -5.62 -9.49 -0.18
CA ILE A 72 -4.39 -10.27 -0.40
C ILE A 72 -3.34 -9.35 -1.03
N SER A 73 -2.24 -9.12 -0.32
CA SER A 73 -1.10 -8.34 -0.82
C SER A 73 -0.33 -9.13 -1.88
N PHE A 74 0.29 -8.44 -2.84
CA PHE A 74 1.13 -9.07 -3.86
C PHE A 74 2.40 -9.70 -3.28
N ASP A 75 2.88 -9.20 -2.14
CA ASP A 75 4.05 -9.72 -1.43
C ASP A 75 3.98 -9.40 0.07
N ASN A 76 4.94 -9.93 0.83
CA ASN A 76 5.18 -9.60 2.23
C ASN A 76 5.97 -8.28 2.35
N PRO A 77 5.51 -7.32 3.16
CA PRO A 77 6.22 -6.07 3.43
C PRO A 77 7.66 -6.27 3.88
N SER A 78 7.94 -7.30 4.68
CA SER A 78 9.29 -7.57 5.19
C SER A 78 10.27 -7.93 4.09
N SER A 79 9.81 -8.67 3.07
CA SER A 79 10.62 -9.04 1.91
C SER A 79 10.92 -7.82 1.05
N ILE A 80 9.89 -7.01 0.79
CA ILE A 80 10.03 -5.76 0.03
C ILE A 80 10.99 -4.80 0.72
N ILE A 81 10.87 -4.59 2.03
CA ILE A 81 11.74 -3.70 2.79
C ILE A 81 13.21 -4.13 2.64
N LYS A 82 13.51 -5.43 2.81
CA LYS A 82 14.88 -5.95 2.66
C LYS A 82 15.43 -5.76 1.26
N GLU A 83 14.61 -5.98 0.24
CA GLU A 83 15.01 -5.79 -1.15
C GLU A 83 15.27 -4.31 -1.46
N LEU A 84 14.38 -3.41 -1.06
CA LEU A 84 14.55 -1.98 -1.27
C LEU A 84 15.77 -1.45 -0.50
N ASP A 85 16.01 -1.92 0.72
CA ASP A 85 17.21 -1.58 1.50
C ASP A 85 18.49 -1.99 0.74
N PHE A 86 18.54 -3.21 0.21
CA PHE A 86 19.67 -3.67 -0.58
C PHE A 86 19.88 -2.81 -1.85
N ILE A 87 18.81 -2.51 -2.59
CA ILE A 87 18.88 -1.82 -3.88
C ILE A 87 19.18 -0.32 -3.71
N PHE A 88 18.48 0.36 -2.80
CA PHE A 88 18.47 1.82 -2.72
C PHE A 88 19.31 2.39 -1.56
N ILE A 89 19.73 1.58 -0.60
CA ILE A 89 20.62 2.01 0.49
C ILE A 89 21.99 1.35 0.34
N GLN A 90 22.06 0.02 0.33
CA GLN A 90 23.35 -0.68 0.35
C GLN A 90 24.13 -0.51 -0.96
N LYS A 91 23.48 -0.78 -2.11
CA LYS A 91 24.11 -0.64 -3.44
C LYS A 91 24.44 0.79 -3.84
N GLU A 92 23.76 1.80 -3.28
CA GLU A 92 23.99 3.20 -3.62
C GLU A 92 25.00 3.89 -2.69
N LYS A 93 25.44 3.22 -1.62
CA LYS A 93 26.32 3.79 -0.58
C LYS A 93 27.64 4.35 -1.14
N ASP A 94 28.20 3.71 -2.16
CA ASP A 94 29.50 4.07 -2.73
C ASP A 94 29.40 5.06 -3.91
N LYS A 95 28.19 5.47 -4.31
CA LYS A 95 27.99 6.46 -5.38
C LYS A 95 28.31 7.87 -4.85
N LYS A 96 29.50 8.39 -5.23
CA LYS A 96 30.05 9.67 -4.75
C LYS A 96 29.25 10.94 -5.14
N ASP A 97 28.37 10.88 -6.15
CA ASP A 97 27.69 12.05 -6.73
C ASP A 97 26.15 12.05 -6.62
N THR A 98 25.60 11.39 -5.60
CA THR A 98 24.14 11.36 -5.42
C THR A 98 23.62 12.65 -4.80
N LYS A 99 22.84 13.44 -5.57
CA LYS A 99 22.16 14.66 -5.08
C LYS A 99 20.99 14.37 -4.13
N SER A 100 20.54 13.12 -4.08
CA SER A 100 19.59 12.61 -3.10
C SER A 100 19.83 11.13 -2.83
N LYS A 101 19.44 10.67 -1.63
CA LYS A 101 19.61 9.30 -1.18
C LYS A 101 18.46 8.86 -0.29
N VAL A 102 18.27 7.55 -0.22
CA VAL A 102 17.36 6.95 0.77
C VAL A 102 18.11 6.79 2.08
N THR A 103 17.47 7.20 3.18
CA THR A 103 18.08 7.14 4.52
C THR A 103 17.44 6.08 5.40
N ALA A 104 16.14 5.81 5.21
CA ALA A 104 15.44 4.77 5.94
C ALA A 104 14.28 4.19 5.13
N ILE A 105 14.08 2.89 5.28
CA ILE A 105 12.92 2.15 4.78
C ILE A 105 12.41 1.32 5.94
N SER A 106 11.14 1.49 6.31
CA SER A 106 10.58 0.83 7.47
C SER A 106 9.09 0.57 7.31
N LEU A 107 8.56 -0.34 8.13
CA LEU A 107 7.12 -0.53 8.23
C LEU A 107 6.49 0.62 9.02
N GLU A 108 5.37 1.15 8.54
CA GLU A 108 4.63 2.18 9.28
C GLU A 108 4.07 1.61 10.59
N LYS A 109 4.13 2.41 11.67
CA LYS A 109 3.80 1.90 13.00
C LYS A 109 2.31 1.55 13.08
N GLY A 110 2.03 0.31 13.50
CA GLY A 110 0.67 -0.17 13.69
C GLY A 110 -0.05 -0.61 12.42
N VAL A 111 0.56 -0.51 11.23
CA VAL A 111 -0.09 -0.89 9.96
C VAL A 111 0.80 -1.82 9.13
N LYS A 112 0.32 -3.05 8.87
CA LYS A 112 1.13 -4.09 8.23
C LYS A 112 1.35 -3.90 6.73
N ASN A 113 0.58 -3.08 6.03
CA ASN A 113 0.65 -2.98 4.55
C ASN A 113 1.24 -1.65 4.05
N LEU A 114 1.81 -0.86 4.94
CA LEU A 114 2.33 0.47 4.63
C LEU A 114 3.83 0.52 4.90
N ILE A 115 4.58 0.97 3.90
CA ILE A 115 6.02 1.14 3.98
C ILE A 115 6.31 2.64 4.02
N LYS A 116 6.99 3.09 5.06
CA LYS A 116 7.52 4.43 5.17
C LYS A 116 8.90 4.50 4.53
N ILE A 117 9.07 5.44 3.61
CA ILE A 117 10.33 5.78 2.96
C ILE A 117 10.74 7.17 3.42
N THR A 118 11.99 7.29 3.89
CA THR A 118 12.62 8.57 4.22
C THR A 118 13.81 8.78 3.29
N THR A 119 13.87 9.98 2.70
CA THR A 119 14.94 10.37 1.78
C THR A 119 15.50 11.73 2.16
N GLU A 120 16.76 11.95 1.81
CA GLU A 120 17.43 13.24 1.95
C GLU A 120 17.93 13.71 0.58
N GLY A 121 17.83 14.99 0.29
CA GLY A 121 18.31 15.58 -0.95
C GLY A 121 18.77 17.02 -0.79
N VAL A 122 19.52 17.53 -1.76
CA VAL A 122 19.94 18.95 -1.78
C VAL A 122 18.77 19.92 -2.00
N SER A 123 17.59 19.41 -2.37
CA SER A 123 16.32 20.11 -2.43
C SER A 123 15.15 19.18 -2.07
N ASN A 124 14.02 19.75 -1.67
CA ASN A 124 12.76 19.01 -1.45
C ASN A 124 12.31 18.22 -2.69
N ASP A 125 12.49 18.80 -3.88
CA ASP A 125 12.17 18.15 -5.16
C ASP A 125 13.01 16.88 -5.38
N LEU A 126 14.33 16.97 -5.18
CA LEU A 126 15.22 15.82 -5.39
C LEU A 126 15.04 14.72 -4.35
N ALA A 127 14.67 15.07 -3.12
CA ALA A 127 14.30 14.10 -2.09
C ALA A 127 12.99 13.38 -2.50
N SER A 128 11.95 14.15 -2.84
CA SER A 128 10.65 13.60 -3.27
C SER A 128 10.76 12.72 -4.51
N LYS A 129 11.54 13.13 -5.51
CA LYS A 129 11.79 12.36 -6.73
C LYS A 129 12.43 11.00 -6.45
N LYS A 130 13.22 10.85 -5.38
CA LYS A 130 13.80 9.56 -5.00
C LYS A 130 12.74 8.60 -4.44
N ILE A 131 11.71 9.12 -3.78
CA ILE A 131 10.54 8.33 -3.34
C ILE A 131 9.73 7.89 -4.57
N GLU A 132 9.52 8.79 -5.53
CA GLU A 132 8.82 8.46 -6.78
C GLU A 132 9.56 7.40 -7.61
N GLU A 133 10.90 7.43 -7.62
CA GLU A 133 11.74 6.40 -8.24
C GLU A 133 11.47 5.01 -7.63
N ILE A 134 11.41 4.93 -6.29
CA ILE A 134 11.07 3.69 -5.58
C ILE A 134 9.65 3.23 -5.93
N LEU A 135 8.68 4.15 -5.92
CA LEU A 135 7.30 3.83 -6.28
C LEU A 135 7.22 3.25 -7.70
N THR A 136 7.87 3.91 -8.65
CA THR A 136 7.91 3.50 -10.06
C THR A 136 8.55 2.13 -10.22
N TYR A 137 9.64 1.87 -9.49
CA TYR A 137 10.28 0.55 -9.45
C TYR A 137 9.31 -0.54 -8.98
N LEU A 138 8.61 -0.32 -7.87
CA LEU A 138 7.63 -1.27 -7.32
C LEU A 138 6.45 -1.48 -8.27
N GLN A 139 5.88 -0.40 -8.80
CA GLN A 139 4.78 -0.46 -9.76
C GLN A 139 5.14 -1.27 -11.00
N LYS A 140 6.35 -1.04 -11.55
CA LYS A 140 6.85 -1.78 -12.71
C LYS A 140 7.09 -3.25 -12.39
N LYS A 141 7.72 -3.54 -11.25
CA LYS A 141 8.03 -4.91 -10.81
C LYS A 141 6.77 -5.77 -10.70
N TYR A 142 5.71 -5.25 -10.07
CA TYR A 142 4.46 -5.98 -9.82
C TYR A 142 3.38 -5.71 -10.88
N GLN A 143 3.72 -5.05 -11.99
CA GLN A 143 2.78 -4.77 -13.07
C GLN A 143 2.21 -6.06 -13.65
N GLN A 144 3.04 -7.09 -13.83
CA GLN A 144 2.58 -8.37 -14.36
C GLN A 144 1.57 -9.03 -13.41
N ASN A 145 1.85 -9.06 -12.09
CA ASN A 145 0.91 -9.56 -11.09
C ASN A 145 -0.44 -8.84 -11.18
N TYR A 146 -0.42 -7.51 -11.25
CA TYR A 146 -1.62 -6.71 -11.41
C TYR A 146 -2.41 -7.09 -12.67
N GLN A 147 -1.73 -7.20 -13.82
CA GLN A 147 -2.36 -7.57 -15.09
C GLN A 147 -2.90 -9.00 -15.09
N ASP A 148 -2.19 -9.95 -14.48
CA ASP A 148 -2.62 -11.35 -14.42
C ASP A 148 -3.90 -11.50 -13.59
N ILE A 149 -4.00 -10.81 -12.46
CA ILE A 149 -5.22 -10.79 -11.64
C ILE A 149 -6.37 -10.11 -12.39
N LYS A 150 -6.11 -8.98 -13.04
CA LYS A 150 -7.10 -8.28 -13.86
C LYS A 150 -7.63 -9.18 -14.97
N LYS A 151 -6.74 -9.84 -15.71
CA LYS A 151 -7.05 -10.76 -16.81
C LYS A 151 -7.86 -11.95 -16.31
N ARG A 152 -7.51 -12.51 -15.15
CA ARG A 152 -8.27 -13.59 -14.51
C ARG A 152 -9.73 -13.21 -14.30
N TYR A 153 -10.00 -12.04 -13.72
CA TYR A 153 -11.38 -11.59 -13.50
C TYR A 153 -12.11 -11.27 -14.81
N GLN A 154 -11.42 -10.72 -15.81
CA GLN A 154 -12.00 -10.50 -17.13
C GLN A 154 -12.38 -11.81 -17.83
N ASN A 155 -11.54 -12.83 -17.76
CA ASN A 155 -11.83 -14.15 -18.32
C ASN A 155 -13.05 -14.80 -17.65
N GLU A 156 -13.18 -14.69 -16.33
CA GLU A 156 -14.36 -15.16 -15.59
C GLU A 156 -15.64 -14.45 -16.06
N ILE A 157 -15.59 -13.12 -16.19
CA ILE A 157 -16.71 -12.32 -16.71
C ILE A 157 -17.08 -12.75 -18.14
N GLU A 158 -16.09 -12.92 -19.02
CA GLU A 158 -16.29 -13.34 -20.40
C GLU A 158 -16.93 -14.73 -20.48
N SER A 159 -16.49 -15.67 -19.64
CA SER A 159 -17.08 -17.02 -19.57
C SER A 159 -18.56 -16.97 -19.14
N ILE A 160 -18.90 -16.11 -18.19
CA ILE A 160 -20.28 -15.91 -17.72
C ILE A 160 -21.12 -15.28 -18.84
N GLN A 161 -20.60 -14.27 -19.53
CA GLN A 161 -21.28 -13.62 -20.65
C GLN A 161 -21.59 -14.60 -21.78
N LYS A 162 -20.61 -15.42 -22.19
CA LYS A 162 -20.82 -16.47 -23.20
C LYS A 162 -21.94 -17.42 -22.81
N ARG A 163 -22.02 -17.80 -21.53
CA ARG A 163 -23.08 -18.66 -21.01
C ARG A 163 -24.44 -17.95 -20.97
N GLU A 164 -24.49 -16.67 -20.57
CA GLU A 164 -25.71 -15.87 -20.65
C GLU A 164 -26.22 -15.76 -22.09
N ASP A 165 -25.33 -15.53 -23.05
CA ASP A 165 -25.66 -15.42 -24.47
C ASP A 165 -26.17 -16.73 -25.05
N GLU A 166 -25.55 -17.86 -24.70
CA GLU A 166 -26.03 -19.17 -25.10
C GLU A 166 -27.46 -19.43 -24.58
N ILE A 167 -27.71 -19.12 -23.30
CA ILE A 167 -29.04 -19.28 -22.70
C ILE A 167 -30.07 -18.37 -23.39
N LYS A 168 -29.75 -17.09 -23.58
CA LYS A 168 -30.67 -16.09 -24.13
C LYS A 168 -30.95 -16.29 -25.61
N ASN A 169 -29.92 -16.65 -26.39
CA ASN A 169 -30.01 -16.67 -27.84
C ASN A 169 -30.27 -18.07 -28.41
N LYS A 170 -30.04 -19.14 -27.63
CA LYS A 170 -30.32 -20.52 -28.07
C LYS A 170 -31.35 -21.21 -27.18
N THR A 171 -31.08 -21.36 -25.89
CA THR A 171 -31.93 -22.18 -25.00
C THR A 171 -33.35 -21.62 -24.84
N LEU A 172 -33.48 -20.34 -24.49
CA LEU A 172 -34.79 -19.72 -24.26
C LEU A 172 -35.66 -19.64 -25.54
N PRO A 173 -35.12 -19.30 -26.73
CA PRO A 173 -35.88 -19.35 -27.97
C PRO A 173 -36.35 -20.75 -28.34
N LEU A 174 -35.50 -21.78 -28.21
CA LEU A 174 -35.87 -23.17 -28.47
C LEU A 174 -36.99 -23.63 -27.54
N LEU A 175 -36.87 -23.35 -26.24
CA LEU A 175 -37.89 -23.69 -25.24
C LEU A 175 -39.19 -22.93 -25.47
N THR A 176 -39.11 -21.65 -25.86
CA THR A 176 -40.28 -20.85 -26.22
C THR A 176 -41.01 -21.44 -27.43
N LYS A 177 -40.27 -21.85 -28.46
CA LYS A 177 -40.84 -22.53 -29.63
C LYS A 177 -41.52 -23.85 -29.26
N GLN A 178 -40.92 -24.65 -28.38
CA GLN A 178 -41.54 -25.89 -27.89
C GLN A 178 -42.86 -25.63 -27.15
N ILE A 179 -42.87 -24.65 -26.24
CA ILE A 179 -44.07 -24.23 -25.51
C ILE A 179 -45.17 -23.78 -26.47
N GLU A 180 -44.84 -22.96 -27.48
CA GLU A 180 -45.80 -22.50 -28.48
C GLU A 180 -46.40 -23.64 -29.30
N LEU A 181 -45.58 -24.61 -29.72
CA LEU A 181 -46.03 -25.81 -30.43
C LEU A 181 -46.96 -26.65 -29.56
N THR A 182 -46.58 -26.93 -28.30
CA THR A 182 -47.44 -27.68 -27.37
C THR A 182 -48.77 -26.96 -27.10
N LYS A 183 -48.76 -25.63 -26.94
CA LYS A 183 -50.00 -24.84 -26.79
C LYS A 183 -50.89 -24.95 -28.02
N ARG A 184 -50.30 -24.93 -29.22
CA ARG A 184 -51.02 -25.12 -30.49
C ARG A 184 -51.64 -26.51 -30.56
N ASP A 185 -50.89 -27.56 -30.21
CA ASP A 185 -51.38 -28.94 -30.23
C ASP A 185 -52.53 -29.17 -29.25
N ILE A 186 -52.44 -28.63 -28.04
CA ILE A 186 -53.54 -28.64 -27.07
C ILE A 186 -54.78 -27.97 -27.66
N LYS A 187 -54.63 -26.78 -28.26
CA LYS A 187 -55.74 -26.03 -28.86
C LYS A 187 -56.40 -26.82 -30.00
N THR A 188 -55.61 -27.43 -30.88
CA THR A 188 -56.09 -28.26 -31.98
C THR A 188 -56.89 -29.45 -31.47
N ASN A 189 -56.38 -30.16 -30.46
CA ASN A 189 -57.06 -31.33 -29.89
C ASN A 189 -58.33 -30.96 -29.12
N ILE A 190 -58.35 -29.82 -28.42
CA ILE A 190 -59.58 -29.29 -27.79
C ILE A 190 -60.63 -29.01 -28.86
N ASN A 191 -60.25 -28.41 -29.99
CA ASN A 191 -61.18 -28.14 -31.08
C ASN A 191 -61.70 -29.44 -31.72
N PHE A 192 -60.83 -30.43 -31.91
CA PHE A 192 -61.23 -31.74 -32.43
C PHE A 192 -62.20 -32.46 -31.48
N LYS A 193 -61.91 -32.45 -30.17
CA LYS A 193 -62.81 -32.95 -29.13
C LYS A 193 -64.20 -32.30 -29.20
N LYS A 194 -64.28 -30.97 -29.32
CA LYS A 194 -65.55 -30.25 -29.49
C LYS A 194 -66.34 -30.72 -30.71
N SER A 195 -65.66 -31.04 -31.80
CA SER A 195 -66.29 -31.60 -33.00
C SER A 195 -66.78 -33.03 -32.78
N LEU A 196 -66.04 -33.85 -32.04
CA LEU A 196 -66.46 -35.21 -31.67
C LEU A 196 -67.68 -35.21 -30.74
N ASP A 197 -67.74 -34.34 -29.73
CA ASP A 197 -68.90 -34.21 -28.84
C ASP A 197 -70.18 -33.89 -29.63
N LYS A 198 -70.09 -33.02 -30.65
CA LYS A 198 -71.22 -32.75 -31.57
C LYS A 198 -71.66 -33.99 -32.34
N SER A 199 -70.71 -34.81 -32.81
CA SER A 199 -71.00 -36.07 -33.53
C SER A 199 -71.58 -37.13 -32.59
N TYR A 200 -71.07 -37.23 -31.37
CA TYR A 200 -71.56 -38.13 -30.32
C TYR A 200 -73.03 -37.83 -29.98
N LYS A 201 -73.37 -36.56 -29.72
CA LYS A 201 -74.75 -36.11 -29.44
C LYS A 201 -75.75 -36.48 -30.53
N LYS A 202 -75.31 -36.56 -31.80
CA LYS A 202 -76.13 -37.03 -32.92
C LYS A 202 -76.23 -38.56 -32.94
N ALA A 203 -75.10 -39.26 -32.81
CA ALA A 203 -75.02 -40.71 -32.84
C ALA A 203 -75.78 -41.39 -31.68
N GLN A 204 -75.78 -40.77 -30.50
CA GLN A 204 -76.51 -41.26 -29.32
C GLN A 204 -78.00 -41.49 -29.60
N LYS A 205 -78.59 -40.70 -30.50
CA LYS A 205 -80.01 -40.78 -30.87
C LYS A 205 -80.31 -41.81 -31.96
N SER A 206 -79.31 -42.28 -32.70
CA SER A 206 -79.51 -43.08 -33.92
C SER A 206 -78.78 -44.43 -33.93
N ASN A 207 -77.60 -44.53 -33.32
CA ASN A 207 -76.78 -45.76 -33.29
C ASN A 207 -75.93 -45.83 -32.00
N PRO A 208 -76.38 -46.58 -30.98
CA PRO A 208 -75.68 -46.70 -29.70
C PRO A 208 -74.26 -47.26 -29.82
N ALA A 209 -74.02 -48.24 -30.70
CA ALA A 209 -72.69 -48.83 -30.88
C ALA A 209 -71.69 -47.80 -31.43
N PHE A 210 -72.11 -46.99 -32.40
CA PHE A 210 -71.31 -45.90 -32.94
C PHE A 210 -71.06 -44.79 -31.90
N ALA A 211 -72.06 -44.48 -31.07
CA ALA A 211 -71.91 -43.51 -29.97
C ALA A 211 -70.85 -43.97 -28.96
N THR A 212 -70.80 -45.25 -28.61
CA THR A 212 -69.76 -45.82 -27.73
C THR A 212 -68.35 -45.68 -28.30
N LEU A 213 -68.16 -45.92 -29.61
CA LEU A 213 -66.86 -45.72 -30.26
C LEU A 213 -66.40 -44.25 -30.23
N LEU A 214 -67.33 -43.31 -30.42
CA LEU A 214 -67.03 -41.88 -30.32
C LEU A 214 -66.62 -41.48 -28.90
N LEU A 215 -67.27 -42.03 -27.87
CA LEU A 215 -66.90 -41.80 -26.47
C LEU A 215 -65.50 -42.35 -26.14
N MET A 216 -65.16 -43.54 -26.63
CA MET A 216 -63.82 -44.10 -26.45
C MET A 216 -62.76 -43.18 -27.06
N LYS A 217 -62.96 -42.75 -28.31
CA LYS A 217 -62.06 -41.81 -28.98
C LYS A 217 -61.98 -40.45 -28.27
N GLU A 218 -63.09 -39.95 -27.74
CA GLU A 218 -63.13 -38.73 -26.94
C GLU A 218 -62.25 -38.87 -25.68
N LYS A 219 -62.38 -39.97 -24.95
CA LYS A 219 -61.57 -40.28 -23.76
C LYS A 219 -60.08 -40.38 -24.10
N ASP A 220 -59.72 -40.99 -25.24
CA ASP A 220 -58.33 -41.05 -25.70
C ASP A 220 -57.75 -39.66 -25.95
N ILE A 221 -58.54 -38.76 -26.56
CA ILE A 221 -58.14 -37.36 -26.80
C ILE A 221 -58.03 -36.58 -25.49
N GLU A 222 -58.94 -36.80 -24.53
CA GLU A 222 -58.85 -36.19 -23.20
C GLU A 222 -57.55 -36.58 -22.50
N ASN A 223 -57.21 -37.87 -22.52
CA ASN A 223 -55.96 -38.38 -21.95
C ASN A 223 -54.74 -37.76 -22.65
N TYR A 224 -54.77 -37.66 -23.98
CA TYR A 224 -53.69 -37.03 -24.74
C TYR A 224 -53.55 -35.53 -24.42
N ILE A 225 -54.66 -34.79 -24.31
CA ILE A 225 -54.67 -33.39 -23.88
C ILE A 225 -54.09 -33.25 -22.47
N LEU A 226 -54.41 -34.17 -21.56
CA LEU A 226 -53.87 -34.16 -20.20
C LEU A 226 -52.34 -34.33 -20.21
N GLN A 227 -51.82 -35.27 -20.99
CA GLN A 227 -50.37 -35.46 -21.16
C GLN A 227 -49.69 -34.21 -21.75
N LEU A 228 -50.28 -33.60 -22.78
CA LEU A 228 -49.76 -32.36 -23.36
C LEU A 228 -49.75 -31.20 -22.36
N LYS A 229 -50.79 -31.08 -21.51
CA LYS A 229 -50.85 -30.07 -20.44
C LYS A 229 -49.78 -30.29 -19.39
N GLN A 230 -49.54 -31.54 -18.97
CA GLN A 230 -48.46 -31.85 -18.03
C GLN A 230 -47.09 -31.50 -18.62
N ASN A 231 -46.85 -31.84 -19.89
CA ASN A 231 -45.63 -31.44 -20.59
C ASN A 231 -45.50 -29.91 -20.66
N LEU A 232 -46.59 -29.19 -20.97
CA LEU A 232 -46.58 -27.73 -21.01
C LEU A 232 -46.17 -27.12 -19.66
N ILE A 233 -46.74 -27.59 -18.55
CA ILE A 233 -46.38 -27.13 -17.20
C ILE A 233 -44.89 -27.38 -16.94
N HIS A 234 -44.37 -28.54 -17.34
CA HIS A 234 -42.95 -28.86 -17.19
C HIS A 234 -42.06 -27.88 -17.97
N LEU A 235 -42.35 -27.62 -19.25
CA LEU A 235 -41.60 -26.68 -20.08
C LEU A 235 -41.67 -25.24 -19.55
N GLU A 236 -42.84 -24.80 -19.07
CA GLU A 236 -43.01 -23.48 -18.47
C GLU A 236 -42.22 -23.35 -17.16
N ASN A 237 -42.21 -24.39 -16.33
CA ASN A 237 -41.39 -24.43 -15.11
C ASN A 237 -39.89 -24.43 -15.40
N GLN A 238 -39.45 -25.17 -16.43
CA GLN A 238 -38.06 -25.13 -16.89
C GLN A 238 -37.67 -23.71 -17.34
N LYS A 239 -38.52 -23.05 -18.14
CA LYS A 239 -38.29 -21.68 -18.62
C LYS A 239 -38.22 -20.69 -17.45
N SER A 240 -39.13 -20.83 -16.49
CA SER A 240 -39.16 -20.02 -15.28
C SER A 240 -37.86 -20.20 -14.49
N THR A 241 -37.44 -21.44 -14.22
CA THR A 241 -36.20 -21.75 -13.49
C THR A 241 -34.98 -21.12 -14.15
N ILE A 242 -34.84 -21.26 -15.47
CA ILE A 242 -33.74 -20.66 -16.22
C ILE A 242 -33.74 -19.14 -16.08
N THR A 243 -34.92 -18.52 -16.20
CA THR A 243 -35.05 -17.05 -16.24
C THR A 243 -34.88 -16.42 -14.86
N THR A 244 -35.54 -16.98 -13.84
CA THR A 244 -35.64 -16.36 -12.51
C THR A 244 -34.50 -16.78 -11.57
N LYS A 245 -33.96 -17.99 -11.75
CA LYS A 245 -32.88 -18.52 -10.91
C LYS A 245 -31.54 -18.50 -11.64
N THR A 246 -31.41 -19.23 -12.74
CA THR A 246 -30.10 -19.43 -13.40
C THR A 246 -29.50 -18.12 -13.92
N LEU A 247 -30.27 -17.32 -14.68
CA LEU A 247 -29.78 -16.03 -15.17
C LEU A 247 -29.51 -15.04 -14.04
N TYR A 248 -30.30 -15.09 -12.96
CA TYR A 248 -30.08 -14.24 -11.80
C TYR A 248 -28.78 -14.60 -11.05
N GLU A 249 -28.51 -15.89 -10.82
CA GLU A 249 -27.27 -16.37 -10.21
C GLU A 249 -26.04 -15.99 -11.05
N LEU A 250 -26.11 -16.15 -12.38
CA LEU A 250 -25.04 -15.72 -13.29
C LEU A 250 -24.80 -14.21 -13.22
N LYS A 251 -25.87 -13.41 -13.17
CA LYS A 251 -25.79 -11.96 -13.00
C LYS A 251 -25.07 -11.61 -11.69
N LEU A 252 -25.48 -12.18 -10.56
CA LEU A 252 -24.83 -11.93 -9.27
C LEU A 252 -23.34 -12.30 -9.29
N LYS A 253 -23.00 -13.43 -9.91
CA LYS A 253 -21.60 -13.87 -10.05
C LYS A 253 -20.79 -12.87 -10.90
N LYS A 254 -21.36 -12.38 -12.01
CA LYS A 254 -20.75 -11.37 -12.87
C LYS A 254 -20.54 -10.05 -12.13
N ASP A 255 -21.55 -9.56 -11.42
CA ASP A 255 -21.51 -8.31 -10.67
C ASP A 255 -20.46 -8.38 -9.54
N SER A 256 -20.29 -9.54 -8.91
CA SER A 256 -19.21 -9.81 -7.96
C SER A 256 -17.82 -9.61 -8.60
N PHE A 257 -17.55 -10.22 -9.77
CA PHE A 257 -16.26 -10.03 -10.46
C PHE A 257 -16.05 -8.60 -10.96
N LEU A 258 -17.10 -7.93 -11.44
CA LEU A 258 -17.03 -6.51 -11.81
C LEU A 258 -16.67 -5.63 -10.61
N THR A 259 -17.19 -5.96 -9.43
CA THR A 259 -16.81 -5.29 -8.18
C THR A 259 -15.34 -5.52 -7.86
N LEU A 260 -14.83 -6.75 -8.02
CA LEU A 260 -13.41 -7.07 -7.78
C LEU A 260 -12.44 -6.32 -8.73
N LEU A 261 -12.90 -5.91 -9.91
CA LEU A 261 -12.13 -5.09 -10.86
C LEU A 261 -12.08 -3.59 -10.53
N GLN A 262 -12.88 -3.12 -9.57
CA GLN A 262 -12.89 -1.70 -9.20
C GLN A 262 -11.55 -1.28 -8.57
N PRO A 263 -11.15 0.01 -8.71
CA PRO A 263 -9.89 0.52 -8.19
C PRO A 263 -9.68 0.29 -6.69
N ASN A 264 -10.73 0.17 -5.87
CA ASN A 264 -10.59 -0.08 -4.43
C ASN A 264 -10.39 -1.56 -4.07
N ASN A 265 -10.51 -2.46 -5.04
CA ASN A 265 -10.45 -3.91 -4.84
C ASN A 265 -9.26 -4.55 -5.57
N LEU A 266 -8.66 -3.84 -6.54
CA LEU A 266 -7.45 -4.25 -7.23
C LEU A 266 -6.55 -3.03 -7.43
N GLN A 267 -5.42 -2.98 -6.71
CA GLN A 267 -4.49 -1.87 -6.73
C GLN A 267 -3.06 -2.34 -6.94
N ASN A 268 -2.32 -1.57 -7.73
CA ASN A 268 -0.86 -1.63 -7.71
C ASN A 268 -0.34 -0.78 -6.53
N PHE A 269 0.97 -0.78 -6.31
CA PHE A 269 1.62 0.09 -5.33
C PHE A 269 1.30 1.55 -5.61
N HIS A 270 0.97 2.31 -4.56
CA HIS A 270 0.64 3.73 -4.67
C HIS A 270 1.07 4.48 -3.40
N LEU A 271 1.17 5.80 -3.49
CA LEU A 271 1.42 6.67 -2.35
C LEU A 271 0.12 6.94 -1.59
N ILE A 272 0.19 6.91 -0.27
CA ILE A 272 -0.87 7.40 0.60
C ILE A 272 -0.63 8.87 0.88
N GLY A 273 -1.56 9.69 0.39
CA GLY A 273 -1.47 11.15 0.52
C GLY A 273 -0.26 11.71 -0.23
N ASP A 274 0.14 12.91 0.18
CA ASP A 274 1.27 13.62 -0.42
C ASP A 274 2.59 13.26 0.25
N ILE A 275 3.69 13.44 -0.49
CA ILE A 275 5.04 13.34 0.07
C ILE A 275 5.25 14.52 1.03
N LEU A 276 5.52 14.22 2.29
CA LEU A 276 5.74 15.22 3.32
C LEU A 276 7.16 15.73 3.23
N THR A 277 7.32 17.04 3.03
CA THR A 277 8.62 17.73 2.99
C THR A 277 8.70 18.78 4.08
N LEU A 278 9.92 19.15 4.47
CA LEU A 278 10.19 20.24 5.40
C LEU A 278 10.60 21.49 4.64
N ASP A 279 10.09 22.65 5.04
CA ASP A 279 10.44 23.94 4.42
C ASP A 279 11.89 24.37 4.71
N HIS A 280 12.52 23.74 5.70
CA HIS A 280 13.87 24.07 6.15
C HIS A 280 14.77 22.82 6.12
N PRO A 281 16.09 23.00 5.90
CA PRO A 281 17.02 21.89 5.84
C PRO A 281 17.22 21.24 7.21
N VAL A 282 17.22 19.91 7.23
CA VAL A 282 17.48 19.10 8.43
C VAL A 282 18.96 19.05 8.79
N LYS A 283 19.85 19.27 7.81
CA LYS A 283 21.31 19.29 7.99
C LYS A 283 21.94 20.44 7.19
N PRO A 284 23.03 21.06 7.70
CA PRO A 284 23.61 20.86 9.02
C PRO A 284 22.77 21.50 10.14
N LYS A 285 22.82 20.95 11.37
CA LYS A 285 22.11 21.50 12.54
C LYS A 285 22.77 22.80 13.02
N LYS A 286 22.50 23.91 12.32
CA LYS A 286 23.22 25.19 12.46
C LYS A 286 23.35 25.66 13.92
N LYS A 287 22.24 25.69 14.66
CA LYS A 287 22.19 26.11 16.07
C LYS A 287 23.10 25.26 16.97
N LEU A 288 23.09 23.94 16.76
CA LEU A 288 23.89 23.00 17.55
C LEU A 288 25.39 23.18 17.28
N ILE A 289 25.78 23.30 16.01
CA ILE A 289 27.19 23.48 15.62
C ILE A 289 27.75 24.78 16.21
N VAL A 290 27.01 25.89 16.11
CA VAL A 290 27.44 27.19 16.67
C VAL A 290 27.57 27.11 18.19
N ALA A 291 26.62 26.48 18.88
CA ALA A 291 26.69 26.32 20.34
C ALA A 291 27.91 25.48 20.77
N ILE A 292 28.17 24.36 20.08
CA ILE A 292 29.34 23.52 20.37
C ILE A 292 30.63 24.30 20.09
N ALA A 293 30.75 24.96 18.94
CA ALA A 293 31.93 25.74 18.59
C ALA A 293 32.22 26.90 19.56
N PHE A 294 31.17 27.55 20.07
CA PHE A 294 31.30 28.59 21.08
C PHE A 294 31.82 28.03 22.41
N ILE A 295 31.23 26.93 22.90
CA ILE A 295 31.64 26.30 24.16
C ILE A 295 33.07 25.76 24.06
N THR A 296 33.40 25.06 22.96
CA THR A 296 34.76 24.52 22.77
C THR A 296 35.77 25.64 22.58
N GLY A 297 35.42 26.70 21.85
CA GLY A 297 36.28 27.87 21.71
C GLY A 297 36.56 28.57 23.03
N LEU A 298 35.55 28.71 23.89
CA LEU A 298 35.68 29.28 25.22
C LEU A 298 36.60 28.43 26.10
N ILE A 299 36.34 27.13 26.20
CA ILE A 299 37.15 26.19 27.00
C ILE A 299 38.60 26.18 26.50
N LEU A 300 38.81 26.10 25.18
CA LEU A 300 40.15 26.06 24.59
C LEU A 300 40.91 27.38 24.82
N SER A 301 40.22 28.53 24.76
CA SER A 301 40.85 29.81 25.04
C SER A 301 41.33 29.94 26.47
N ILE A 302 40.53 29.45 27.43
CA ILE A 302 40.88 29.43 28.86
C ILE A 302 42.07 28.51 29.08
N PHE A 303 42.04 27.32 28.50
CA PHE A 303 43.16 26.36 28.57
C PHE A 303 44.46 26.95 28.00
N LEU A 304 44.40 27.60 26.83
CA LEU A 304 45.57 28.22 26.21
C LEU A 304 46.18 29.34 27.06
N ILE A 305 45.35 30.12 27.76
CA ILE A 305 45.86 31.15 28.68
C ILE A 305 46.55 30.53 29.88
N PHE A 306 45.95 29.51 30.51
CA PHE A 306 46.59 28.85 31.64
C PHE A 306 47.89 28.18 31.23
N PHE A 307 47.91 27.55 30.06
CA PHE A 307 49.12 26.97 29.50
C PHE A 307 50.19 28.03 29.18
N TYR A 308 49.78 29.20 28.67
CA TYR A 308 50.67 30.33 28.44
C TYR A 308 51.26 30.88 29.74
N GLU A 309 50.43 31.09 30.77
CA GLU A 309 50.89 31.57 32.07
C GLU A 309 51.80 30.54 32.76
N PHE A 310 51.50 29.24 32.62
CA PHE A 310 52.35 28.15 33.10
C PHE A 310 53.76 28.18 32.46
N ILE A 311 53.85 28.28 31.12
CA ILE A 311 55.16 28.40 30.44
C ILE A 311 55.88 29.69 30.85
N LYS A 312 55.15 30.79 31.01
CA LYS A 312 55.75 32.05 31.44
C LYS A 312 56.33 31.94 32.84
N GLY A 313 55.61 31.30 33.77
CA GLY A 313 56.09 31.03 35.12
C GLY A 313 57.43 30.28 35.14
N LEU A 314 57.57 29.25 34.31
CA LEU A 314 58.82 28.49 34.19
C LEU A 314 60.02 29.35 33.73
N LYS A 315 59.79 30.30 32.82
CA LYS A 315 60.86 31.20 32.34
C LYS A 315 61.28 32.26 33.36
N ASP A 316 60.31 32.79 34.10
CA ASP A 316 60.56 33.82 35.11
C ASP A 316 61.32 33.24 36.34
N GLU A 317 61.30 31.92 36.54
CA GLU A 317 62.10 31.21 37.56
C GLU A 317 63.55 30.93 37.11
N GLU A 318 63.78 30.61 35.82
CA GLU A 318 65.14 30.45 35.27
C GLU A 318 65.94 31.77 35.25
N GLU A 319 65.29 32.93 35.06
CA GLU A 319 65.98 34.24 35.11
C GLU A 319 66.29 34.74 36.53
N LYS A 320 65.73 34.12 37.56
CA LYS A 320 65.95 34.48 38.98
C LYS A 320 66.88 33.52 39.73
N SER A 321 67.40 32.50 39.05
CA SER A 321 68.37 31.52 39.56
C SER A 321 69.78 31.88 39.10
#